data_AF-A0A7V7MXP9-F1
#
_entry.id   AF-A0A7V7MXP9-F1
#
_cell.length_a   1.000
_cell.length_b   1.000
_cell.length_c   1.000
_cell.angle_alpha   90.00
_cell.angle_beta   90.00
_cell.angle_gamma   90.00
#
_symmetry.space_group_name_H-M   'P 1'
#
loop_
_entity.id
_entity.type
_entity.pdbx_description
1 polymer ?
#
loop_
_entity_poly.entity_id
_entity_poly.type
_entity_poly.pdbx_seq_one_letter_code
_entity_poly.pdbx_strand_id
1 'polypeptide(L)'
;MLFGVLALALLIQPFAAWGQGPSAELLQRMQEVSQRAQQCGGNAACLSAVQREFEELNRQFAQSQGAQGSSPFTPEQQAREAALQKKVEQAIATRASDPCYDVYFQKEYARQAHGSDLPWLTCTPLEVRVRWELREQDGMQGYRADFTVDESYPANLQILRDQHDRSRIQSYVMRGPAPQNRAPAQARMVKGSAMLTGVRYFGIFASRPYEEKKFSASTSDFKVESGYGALDFDYGLDYGPDRKVISHRLTLNGPQVTVKIKRRDAELGEEFHTPSAMLDGDAGFSIKEIEEGLKTGRLEKTFSLNFEILKMQQSGRAVVTVLFDREPGRLAVTPDQGFESSGPDQAGNYQPSSKRYRVKNAGDTPLSWTAKAEAAWLDALRASGRLDPGESAQLEVRINDKARALDEGTHRTQIRFRNVTDGRGDTARPVTLEKGEEERWRLHITGYEADEFKIHVIKDNQWAKSQVGIRYNYKLWVDFTIRKRKGKWEYKEGKITVAEVGMGSLYDPSYWVHKRLRCENCDEVTRLKGTAIGGTVSEPKSVELRFRDIRARTPVEAKITVPCKPMPRCSEWGSNLYISDTFFHRMNEFEFPLQDGHTGNHKVETPSDRERWVNYDYSLRRLHPK
;
A
#
# COMPACT_ATOMS: atom_id res chain seq x y z
N MET A 1 -13.24 28.81 30.36
CA MET A 1 -12.65 29.98 29.66
C MET A 1 -11.14 29.87 29.38
N LEU A 2 -10.42 28.84 29.85
CA LEU A 2 -8.99 28.62 29.57
C LEU A 2 -8.59 28.25 28.11
N PHE A 3 -9.51 27.85 27.21
CA PHE A 3 -9.19 27.71 25.77
C PHE A 3 -9.36 29.00 24.98
N GLY A 4 -10.18 29.94 25.47
CA GLY A 4 -10.05 31.34 25.06
C GLY A 4 -8.61 31.82 25.32
N VAL A 5 -7.96 31.36 26.38
CA VAL A 5 -6.57 31.73 26.70
C VAL A 5 -5.53 31.08 25.78
N LEU A 6 -5.77 29.87 25.23
CA LEU A 6 -4.83 29.19 24.32
C LEU A 6 -5.07 29.49 22.83
N ALA A 7 -6.33 29.61 22.40
CA ALA A 7 -6.69 30.03 21.04
C ALA A 7 -6.40 31.52 20.82
N LEU A 8 -6.64 32.37 21.82
CA LEU A 8 -6.23 33.77 21.77
C LEU A 8 -4.70 33.86 21.95
N ALA A 9 -4.02 33.03 22.75
CA ALA A 9 -2.54 33.02 22.80
C ALA A 9 -1.88 32.58 21.48
N LEU A 10 -2.52 31.72 20.68
CA LEU A 10 -2.07 31.35 19.33
C LEU A 10 -2.38 32.46 18.30
N LEU A 11 -3.46 33.21 18.48
CA LEU A 11 -3.77 34.41 17.68
C LEU A 11 -2.97 35.67 18.13
N ILE A 12 -2.41 35.67 19.35
CA ILE A 12 -1.62 36.76 19.95
C ILE A 12 -0.09 36.50 19.85
N GLN A 13 0.35 35.31 19.40
CA GLN A 13 1.78 35.05 19.10
C GLN A 13 2.50 36.17 18.29
N PRO A 14 1.85 36.95 17.39
CA PRO A 14 2.53 38.04 16.69
C PRO A 14 2.96 39.22 17.58
N PHE A 15 2.39 39.39 18.78
CA PHE A 15 2.42 40.68 19.48
C PHE A 15 3.47 40.82 20.58
N ALA A 16 4.02 39.74 21.12
CA ALA A 16 4.81 39.84 22.35
C ALA A 16 6.32 39.96 22.17
N ALA A 17 6.84 39.79 20.95
CA ALA A 17 8.29 39.73 20.73
C ALA A 17 8.96 41.09 20.50
N TRP A 18 8.25 42.23 20.55
CA TRP A 18 8.79 43.51 20.07
C TRP A 18 8.32 44.74 20.88
N GLY A 19 8.86 44.92 22.10
CA GLY A 19 9.28 46.21 22.68
C GLY A 19 8.29 47.31 23.12
N GLN A 20 8.24 47.51 24.45
CA GLN A 20 7.98 48.71 25.30
C GLN A 20 6.73 49.58 25.13
N GLY A 21 5.80 49.37 26.08
CA GLY A 21 4.69 50.22 26.52
C GLY A 21 4.01 49.55 27.72
N PRO A 22 3.14 50.22 28.51
CA PRO A 22 2.48 49.61 29.66
C PRO A 22 1.64 48.37 29.29
N SER A 23 1.14 48.30 28.05
CA SER A 23 0.45 47.13 27.49
C SER A 23 1.41 45.98 27.12
N ALA A 24 2.66 46.25 26.76
CA ALA A 24 3.67 45.24 26.43
C ALA A 24 4.15 44.49 27.69
N GLU A 25 4.29 45.20 28.82
CA GLU A 25 4.61 44.61 30.12
C GLU A 25 3.45 43.72 30.62
N LEU A 26 2.20 44.15 30.41
CA LEU A 26 1.00 43.35 30.66
C LEU A 26 0.95 42.08 29.78
N LEU A 27 1.25 42.21 28.48
CA LEU A 27 1.34 41.08 27.54
C LEU A 27 2.45 40.09 27.93
N GLN A 28 3.63 40.59 28.33
CA GLN A 28 4.73 39.75 28.80
C GLN A 28 4.36 38.99 30.08
N ARG A 29 3.69 39.65 31.04
CA ARG A 29 3.17 38.98 32.24
C ARG A 29 2.09 37.96 31.90
N MET A 30 1.21 38.23 30.94
CA MET A 30 0.22 37.25 30.47
C MET A 30 0.88 36.03 29.81
N GLN A 31 2.01 36.21 29.11
CA GLN A 31 2.80 35.09 28.58
C GLN A 31 3.49 34.28 29.67
N GLU A 32 4.09 34.92 30.67
CA GLU A 32 4.71 34.25 31.81
C GLU A 32 3.67 33.46 32.64
N VAL A 33 2.46 34.01 32.81
CA VAL A 33 1.32 33.32 33.43
C VAL A 33 0.87 32.13 32.58
N SER A 34 0.84 32.27 31.25
CA SER A 34 0.53 31.18 30.31
C SER A 34 1.56 30.05 30.35
N GLN A 35 2.85 30.38 30.40
CA GLN A 35 3.93 29.39 30.56
C GLN A 35 3.89 28.68 31.92
N ARG A 36 3.57 29.39 33.00
CA ARG A 36 3.34 28.77 34.32
C ARG A 36 2.11 27.86 34.33
N ALA A 37 1.06 28.20 33.56
CA ALA A 37 -0.10 27.32 33.40
C ALA A 37 0.30 25.97 32.78
N GLN A 38 1.24 25.98 31.83
CA GLN A 38 1.78 24.76 31.22
C GLN A 38 2.61 23.93 32.21
N GLN A 39 3.33 24.59 33.12
CA GLN A 39 4.13 23.93 34.17
C GLN A 39 3.28 23.34 35.31
N CYS A 40 2.02 23.76 35.48
CA CYS A 40 1.15 23.23 36.52
C CYS A 40 0.79 21.74 36.33
N GLY A 41 1.00 21.14 35.14
CA GLY A 41 0.86 19.70 34.92
C GLY A 41 -0.49 19.08 35.32
N GLY A 42 -1.56 19.89 35.40
CA GLY A 42 -2.89 19.46 35.87
C GLY A 42 -3.19 19.66 37.37
N ASN A 43 -2.31 20.27 38.16
CA ASN A 43 -2.57 20.59 39.57
C ASN A 43 -3.64 21.69 39.70
N ALA A 44 -4.80 21.34 40.26
CA ALA A 44 -5.97 22.23 40.35
C ALA A 44 -5.74 23.50 41.20
N ALA A 45 -4.96 23.41 42.28
CA ALA A 45 -4.67 24.56 43.15
C ALA A 45 -3.70 25.54 42.45
N CYS A 46 -2.69 25.00 41.76
CA CYS A 46 -1.76 25.77 40.91
C CYS A 46 -2.54 26.50 39.80
N LEU A 47 -3.39 25.78 39.07
CA LEU A 47 -4.18 26.34 37.97
C LEU A 47 -5.18 27.40 38.44
N SER A 48 -5.79 27.23 39.62
CA SER A 48 -6.72 28.23 40.18
C SER A 48 -6.01 29.51 40.64
N ALA A 49 -4.75 29.42 41.05
CA ALA A 49 -3.93 30.59 41.36
C ALA A 49 -3.52 31.33 40.08
N VAL A 50 -3.06 30.60 39.07
CA VAL A 50 -2.70 31.12 37.74
C VAL A 50 -3.91 31.77 37.05
N GLN A 51 -5.10 31.20 37.19
CA GLN A 51 -6.33 31.73 36.61
C GLN A 51 -6.72 33.09 37.21
N ARG A 52 -6.66 33.24 38.55
CA ARG A 52 -6.96 34.52 39.21
C ARG A 52 -5.98 35.62 38.81
N GLU A 53 -4.72 35.27 38.65
CA GLU A 53 -3.68 36.19 38.18
C GLU A 53 -3.90 36.60 36.72
N PHE A 54 -4.33 35.67 35.87
CA PHE A 54 -4.67 35.95 34.48
C PHE A 54 -5.90 36.84 34.35
N GLU A 55 -6.95 36.59 35.11
CA GLU A 55 -8.19 37.40 35.11
C GLU A 55 -7.92 38.85 35.52
N GLU A 56 -7.04 39.06 36.47
CA GLU A 56 -6.62 40.40 36.91
C GLU A 56 -5.80 41.13 35.84
N LEU A 57 -4.84 40.44 35.21
CA LEU A 57 -4.07 41.00 34.08
C LEU A 57 -4.97 41.32 32.89
N ASN A 58 -5.96 40.49 32.59
CA ASN A 58 -6.88 40.71 31.49
C ASN A 58 -7.80 41.92 31.75
N ARG A 59 -8.18 42.15 33.00
CA ARG A 59 -8.93 43.34 33.43
C ARG A 59 -8.10 44.61 33.26
N GLN A 60 -6.83 44.56 33.65
CA GLN A 60 -5.87 45.67 33.46
C GLN A 60 -5.61 45.94 31.97
N PHE A 61 -5.50 44.90 31.15
CA PHE A 61 -5.33 45.02 29.70
C PHE A 61 -6.56 45.63 29.03
N ALA A 62 -7.78 45.18 29.37
CA ALA A 62 -9.03 45.75 28.85
C ALA A 62 -9.19 47.23 29.22
N GLN A 63 -8.78 47.63 30.43
CA GLN A 63 -8.77 49.04 30.85
C GLN A 63 -7.74 49.88 30.05
N SER A 64 -6.61 49.29 29.65
CA SER A 64 -5.61 49.96 28.81
C SER A 64 -6.08 50.18 27.36
N GLN A 65 -6.91 49.27 26.82
CA GLN A 65 -7.45 49.32 25.46
C GLN A 65 -8.60 50.34 25.31
N GLY A 66 -9.35 50.60 26.39
CA GLY A 66 -10.44 51.60 26.39
C GLY A 66 -9.99 53.06 26.20
N ALA A 67 -8.68 53.33 26.25
CA ALA A 67 -8.13 54.69 26.16
C ALA A 67 -7.52 55.07 24.80
N GLN A 68 -7.22 54.13 23.88
CA GLN A 68 -6.58 54.46 22.59
C GLN A 68 -7.02 53.53 21.45
N GLY A 69 -7.82 54.05 20.52
CA GLY A 69 -8.25 53.39 19.29
C GLY A 69 -7.17 53.37 18.19
N SER A 70 -5.99 52.82 18.47
CA SER A 70 -4.93 52.62 17.47
C SER A 70 -4.38 51.20 17.53
N SER A 71 -4.23 50.58 16.34
CA SER A 71 -3.64 49.25 16.16
C SER A 71 -2.29 49.11 16.90
N PRO A 72 -2.02 48.01 17.62
CA PRO A 72 -0.78 47.82 18.40
C PRO A 72 0.48 47.67 17.53
N PHE A 73 0.34 47.60 16.21
CA PHE A 73 1.41 47.28 15.28
C PHE A 73 1.99 48.50 14.58
N THR A 74 3.32 48.50 14.41
CA THR A 74 3.99 49.49 13.55
C THR A 74 3.58 49.29 12.08
N PRO A 75 3.64 50.34 11.24
CA PRO A 75 3.37 50.22 9.80
C PRO A 75 4.22 49.15 9.09
N GLU A 76 5.46 48.94 9.56
CA GLU A 76 6.34 47.90 9.02
C GLU A 76 5.84 46.48 9.38
N GLN A 77 5.35 46.27 10.60
CA GLN A 77 4.74 45.01 11.02
C GLN A 77 3.48 44.71 10.23
N GLN A 78 2.64 45.73 9.99
CA GLN A 78 1.44 45.58 9.15
C GLN A 78 1.79 45.20 7.70
N ALA A 79 2.85 45.78 7.13
CA ALA A 79 3.30 45.45 5.79
C ALA A 79 3.85 44.02 5.68
N ARG A 80 4.59 43.55 6.69
CA ARG A 80 5.10 42.17 6.75
C ARG A 80 3.96 41.16 6.87
N GLU A 81 2.99 41.44 7.72
CA GLU A 81 1.80 40.60 7.90
C GLU A 81 0.97 40.50 6.63
N ALA A 82 0.72 41.64 5.98
CA ALA A 82 0.01 41.67 4.70
C ALA A 82 0.76 40.89 3.59
N ALA A 83 2.10 40.95 3.58
CA ALA A 83 2.92 40.20 2.63
C ALA A 83 2.85 38.69 2.89
N LEU A 84 2.89 38.26 4.16
CA LEU A 84 2.74 36.85 4.56
C LEU A 84 1.35 36.33 4.19
N GLN A 85 0.30 37.06 4.52
CA GLN A 85 -1.08 36.70 4.18
C GLN A 85 -1.24 36.51 2.65
N LYS A 86 -0.75 37.46 1.84
CA LYS A 86 -0.80 37.34 0.39
C LYS A 86 -0.06 36.10 -0.13
N LYS A 87 1.08 35.76 0.47
CA LYS A 87 1.87 34.57 0.10
C LYS A 87 1.15 33.27 0.45
N VAL A 88 0.44 33.23 1.57
CA VAL A 88 -0.41 32.10 1.98
C VAL A 88 -1.57 31.95 1.00
N GLU A 89 -2.31 33.03 0.70
CA GLU A 89 -3.45 33.02 -0.24
C GLU A 89 -3.03 32.50 -1.63
N GLN A 90 -1.86 32.94 -2.13
CA GLN A 90 -1.31 32.45 -3.39
C GLN A 90 -1.00 30.96 -3.37
N ALA A 91 -0.45 30.43 -2.27
CA ALA A 91 -0.10 29.02 -2.15
C ALA A 91 -1.32 28.08 -2.17
N ILE A 92 -2.48 28.57 -1.72
CA ILE A 92 -3.72 27.77 -1.65
C ILE A 92 -4.81 28.21 -2.63
N ALA A 93 -4.49 29.07 -3.60
CA ALA A 93 -5.47 29.67 -4.51
C ALA A 93 -6.32 28.64 -5.28
N THR A 94 -5.76 27.47 -5.62
CA THR A 94 -6.47 26.38 -6.30
C THR A 94 -7.58 25.72 -5.45
N ARG A 95 -7.62 26.01 -4.15
CA ARG A 95 -8.59 25.48 -3.19
C ARG A 95 -9.65 26.50 -2.77
N ALA A 96 -9.73 27.66 -3.42
CA ALA A 96 -10.61 28.76 -3.02
C ALA A 96 -12.10 28.36 -2.94
N SER A 97 -12.54 27.36 -3.71
CA SER A 97 -13.91 26.85 -3.69
C SER A 97 -14.15 25.67 -2.73
N ASP A 98 -13.11 25.16 -2.06
CA ASP A 98 -13.21 24.04 -1.13
C ASP A 98 -13.83 24.51 0.20
N PRO A 99 -14.86 23.83 0.74
CA PRO A 99 -15.43 24.16 2.06
C PRO A 99 -14.41 24.23 3.21
N CYS A 100 -13.27 23.56 3.06
CA CYS A 100 -12.18 23.53 4.04
C CYS A 100 -11.09 24.59 3.83
N TYR A 101 -11.32 25.59 2.96
CA TYR A 101 -10.34 26.64 2.64
C TYR A 101 -9.69 27.29 3.88
N ASP A 102 -10.49 27.67 4.88
CA ASP A 102 -9.99 28.33 6.10
C ASP A 102 -8.96 27.46 6.86
N VAL A 103 -9.17 26.14 6.90
CA VAL A 103 -8.22 25.22 7.54
C VAL A 103 -6.95 25.07 6.72
N TYR A 104 -7.05 25.05 5.39
CA TYR A 104 -5.85 25.08 4.54
C TYR A 104 -5.07 26.38 4.71
N PHE A 105 -5.76 27.52 4.82
CA PHE A 105 -5.16 28.81 5.11
C PHE A 105 -4.41 28.78 6.44
N GLN A 106 -5.04 28.30 7.52
CA GLN A 106 -4.39 28.22 8.84
C GLN A 106 -3.16 27.32 8.83
N LYS A 107 -3.22 26.16 8.18
CA LYS A 107 -2.07 25.25 8.06
C LYS A 107 -0.93 25.85 7.26
N GLU A 108 -1.24 26.46 6.12
CA GLU A 108 -0.23 27.07 5.26
C GLU A 108 0.38 28.31 5.94
N TYR A 109 -0.43 29.12 6.61
CA TYR A 109 0.04 30.22 7.43
C TYR A 109 0.99 29.73 8.53
N ALA A 110 0.61 28.71 9.30
CA ALA A 110 1.47 28.14 10.34
C ALA A 110 2.78 27.55 9.78
N ARG A 111 2.74 26.96 8.58
CA ARG A 111 3.93 26.45 7.90
C ARG A 111 4.87 27.60 7.52
N GLN A 112 4.35 28.67 6.94
CA GLN A 112 5.16 29.80 6.49
C GLN A 112 5.63 30.71 7.63
N ALA A 113 4.82 30.92 8.66
CA ALA A 113 5.14 31.77 9.81
C ALA A 113 5.98 31.06 10.87
N HIS A 114 5.75 29.75 11.08
CA HIS A 114 6.25 29.02 12.25
C HIS A 114 6.85 27.65 11.91
N GLY A 115 6.90 27.23 10.64
CA GLY A 115 7.42 25.92 10.26
C GLY A 115 6.60 24.73 10.76
N SER A 116 5.32 24.93 11.08
CA SER A 116 4.44 23.90 11.67
C SER A 116 3.31 23.49 10.74
N ASP A 117 3.04 22.19 10.63
CA ASP A 117 2.00 21.63 9.74
C ASP A 117 0.63 21.40 10.40
N LEU A 118 0.52 21.65 11.72
CA LEU A 118 -0.70 21.43 12.54
C LEU A 118 -1.40 20.09 12.26
N PRO A 119 -0.73 18.93 12.43
CA PRO A 119 -1.30 17.62 12.11
C PRO A 119 -2.51 17.25 12.99
N TRP A 120 -2.72 17.95 14.11
CA TRP A 120 -3.86 17.77 15.01
C TRP A 120 -5.11 18.56 14.57
N LEU A 121 -5.04 19.40 13.54
CA LEU A 121 -6.19 20.10 12.96
C LEU A 121 -6.63 19.38 11.67
N THR A 122 -7.89 18.95 11.58
CA THR A 122 -8.45 18.30 10.38
C THR A 122 -9.74 18.96 9.95
N CYS A 123 -10.09 18.84 8.67
CA CYS A 123 -11.33 19.36 8.12
C CYS A 123 -12.05 18.31 7.27
N THR A 124 -13.36 18.18 7.44
CA THR A 124 -14.22 17.24 6.72
C THR A 124 -15.37 18.02 6.07
N PRO A 125 -15.43 18.08 4.73
CA PRO A 125 -16.60 18.61 4.02
C PRO A 125 -17.87 17.83 4.37
N LEU A 126 -18.99 18.53 4.45
CA LEU A 126 -20.28 17.94 4.80
C LEU A 126 -21.44 18.75 4.21
N GLU A 127 -22.63 18.18 4.21
CA GLU A 127 -23.89 18.86 3.89
C GLU A 127 -24.72 18.94 5.18
N VAL A 128 -25.18 20.13 5.55
CA VAL A 128 -26.15 20.29 6.63
C VAL A 128 -27.52 20.51 6.02
N ARG A 129 -28.51 19.76 6.49
CA ARG A 129 -29.92 19.96 6.19
C ARG A 129 -30.66 20.37 7.44
N VAL A 130 -31.51 21.39 7.34
CA VAL A 130 -32.32 21.85 8.46
C VAL A 130 -33.78 21.77 8.05
N ARG A 131 -34.58 21.11 8.88
CA ARG A 131 -36.03 21.15 8.81
C ARG A 131 -36.56 22.01 9.96
N TRP A 132 -37.11 23.15 9.63
CA TRP A 132 -37.78 24.06 10.56
C TRP A 132 -39.23 23.63 10.71
N GLU A 133 -39.69 23.44 11.94
CA GLU A 133 -41.10 23.23 12.27
C GLU A 133 -41.52 24.28 13.29
N LEU A 134 -42.22 25.30 12.81
CA LEU A 134 -42.53 26.50 13.59
C LEU A 134 -44.02 26.56 13.89
N ARG A 135 -44.34 26.95 15.13
CA ARG A 135 -45.71 27.17 15.61
C ARG A 135 -45.83 28.57 16.17
N GLU A 136 -46.72 29.34 15.57
CA GLU A 136 -47.10 30.66 16.04
C GLU A 136 -48.38 30.54 16.87
N GLN A 137 -48.32 31.00 18.13
CA GLN A 137 -49.48 31.09 19.01
C GLN A 137 -49.60 32.53 19.51
N ASP A 138 -50.68 33.21 19.15
CA ASP A 138 -51.02 34.47 19.79
C ASP A 138 -51.87 34.24 21.05
N GLY A 139 -51.40 34.78 22.17
CA GLY A 139 -52.10 34.78 23.45
C GLY A 139 -53.23 35.82 23.55
N MET A 140 -53.36 36.78 22.63
CA MET A 140 -54.39 37.84 22.70
C MET A 140 -55.37 37.93 21.53
N GLN A 141 -55.14 37.32 20.35
CA GLN A 141 -56.04 37.49 19.18
C GLN A 141 -56.40 36.20 18.40
N GLY A 142 -56.17 35.00 18.97
CA GLY A 142 -56.70 33.74 18.43
C GLY A 142 -56.08 33.26 17.10
N TYR A 143 -54.97 33.84 16.68
CA TYR A 143 -54.23 33.43 15.49
C TYR A 143 -53.33 32.21 15.77
N ARG A 144 -53.31 31.26 14.83
CA ARG A 144 -52.38 30.11 14.85
C ARG A 144 -51.86 29.80 13.45
N ALA A 145 -50.54 29.80 13.28
CA ALA A 145 -49.90 29.34 12.05
C ALA A 145 -48.83 28.27 12.34
N ASP A 146 -48.86 27.19 11.55
CA ASP A 146 -47.87 26.12 11.58
C ASP A 146 -47.20 26.03 10.20
N PHE A 147 -45.87 26.04 10.16
CA PHE A 147 -45.12 25.94 8.91
C PHE A 147 -43.91 25.01 9.02
N THR A 148 -43.60 24.34 7.90
CA THR A 148 -42.43 23.48 7.76
C THR A 148 -41.58 23.90 6.57
N VAL A 149 -40.31 24.18 6.82
CA VAL A 149 -39.34 24.62 5.79
C VAL A 149 -38.12 23.70 5.82
N ASP A 150 -37.77 23.13 4.67
CA ASP A 150 -36.56 22.33 4.49
C ASP A 150 -35.48 23.17 3.80
N GLU A 151 -34.25 23.04 4.28
CA GLU A 151 -33.06 23.73 3.77
C GLU A 151 -31.88 22.76 3.68
N SER A 152 -30.96 23.04 2.74
CA SER A 152 -29.68 22.35 2.63
C SER A 152 -28.57 23.32 2.23
N TYR A 153 -27.39 23.15 2.83
CA TYR A 153 -26.20 23.91 2.49
C TYR A 153 -24.90 23.09 2.67
N PRO A 154 -23.88 23.34 1.84
CA PRO A 154 -22.55 22.79 2.05
C PRO A 154 -21.90 23.44 3.27
N ALA A 155 -21.14 22.68 4.03
CA ALA A 155 -20.48 23.10 5.25
C ALA A 155 -19.21 22.27 5.48
N ASN A 156 -18.49 22.56 6.57
CA ASN A 156 -17.29 21.83 6.95
C ASN A 156 -17.24 21.58 8.47
N LEU A 157 -16.73 20.43 8.87
CA LEU A 157 -16.39 20.10 10.25
C LEU A 157 -14.87 20.21 10.43
N GLN A 158 -14.46 21.18 11.24
CA GLN A 158 -13.08 21.37 11.68
C GLN A 158 -12.91 20.67 13.03
N ILE A 159 -11.92 19.79 13.15
CA ILE A 159 -11.66 19.01 14.36
C ILE A 159 -10.26 19.34 14.85
N LEU A 160 -10.17 19.73 16.11
CA LEU A 160 -8.92 19.81 16.85
C LEU A 160 -8.76 18.53 17.68
N ARG A 161 -7.66 17.83 17.47
CA ARG A 161 -7.32 16.58 18.15
C ARG A 161 -6.31 16.83 19.25
N ASP A 162 -6.28 15.94 20.24
CA ASP A 162 -5.26 15.99 21.28
C ASP A 162 -3.86 15.80 20.66
N GLN A 163 -2.89 16.60 21.10
CA GLN A 163 -1.52 16.59 20.55
C GLN A 163 -0.75 15.30 20.89
N HIS A 164 -1.08 14.65 22.02
CA HIS A 164 -0.44 13.43 22.50
C HIS A 164 -1.22 12.18 22.05
N ASP A 165 -2.55 12.26 21.97
CA ASP A 165 -3.41 11.19 21.47
C ASP A 165 -4.31 11.65 20.32
N ARG A 166 -3.79 11.55 19.09
CA ARG A 166 -4.50 12.00 17.87
C ARG A 166 -5.80 11.25 17.61
N SER A 167 -6.07 10.13 18.29
CA SER A 167 -7.36 9.44 18.15
C SER A 167 -8.51 10.24 18.78
N ARG A 168 -8.22 11.09 19.78
CA ARG A 168 -9.20 11.81 20.58
C ARG A 168 -9.50 13.19 20.03
N ILE A 169 -10.79 13.49 19.88
CA ILE A 169 -11.26 14.84 19.57
C ILE A 169 -11.19 15.67 20.85
N GLN A 170 -10.51 16.82 20.78
CA GLN A 170 -10.41 17.78 21.87
C GLN A 170 -11.48 18.86 21.76
N SER A 171 -11.68 19.39 20.56
CA SER A 171 -12.75 20.34 20.23
C SER A 171 -13.10 20.22 18.75
N TYR A 172 -14.22 20.80 18.36
CA TYR A 172 -14.58 20.90 16.96
C TYR A 172 -15.44 22.14 16.70
N VAL A 173 -15.43 22.55 15.43
CA VAL A 173 -16.25 23.64 14.91
C VAL A 173 -16.90 23.17 13.62
N MET A 174 -18.21 23.26 13.50
CA MET A 174 -18.92 23.10 12.23
C MET A 174 -19.29 24.47 11.68
N ARG A 175 -18.87 24.75 10.46
CA ARG A 175 -19.13 26.02 9.78
C ARG A 175 -19.91 25.80 8.50
N GLY A 176 -20.88 26.68 8.26
CA GLY A 176 -21.56 26.87 6.99
C GLY A 176 -20.60 27.25 5.84
N PRO A 177 -21.12 27.53 4.64
CA PRO A 177 -20.30 27.92 3.50
C PRO A 177 -19.51 29.21 3.83
N ALA A 178 -18.28 29.30 3.31
CA ALA A 178 -17.42 30.46 3.54
C ALA A 178 -18.11 31.78 3.11
N PRO A 179 -17.90 32.90 3.83
CA PRO A 179 -18.56 34.18 3.53
C PRO A 179 -18.39 34.68 2.08
N GLN A 180 -17.30 34.25 1.44
CA GLN A 180 -16.93 34.54 0.04
C GLN A 180 -17.70 33.71 -1.00
N ASN A 181 -18.43 32.66 -0.61
CA ASN A 181 -19.11 31.74 -1.51
C ASN A 181 -20.58 31.53 -1.09
N ARG A 182 -21.31 32.65 -1.03
CA ARG A 182 -22.76 32.68 -0.76
C ARG A 182 -23.55 32.12 -1.95
N ALA A 183 -23.46 30.81 -2.18
CA ALA A 183 -24.46 30.13 -2.99
C ALA A 183 -25.84 30.30 -2.31
N PRO A 184 -26.91 30.62 -3.04
CA PRO A 184 -28.23 30.77 -2.44
C PRO A 184 -28.66 29.45 -1.82
N ALA A 185 -29.01 29.47 -0.53
CA ALA A 185 -29.62 28.32 0.14
C ALA A 185 -30.89 27.92 -0.61
N GLN A 186 -31.07 26.63 -0.88
CA GLN A 186 -32.30 26.12 -1.46
C GLN A 186 -33.32 25.91 -0.33
N ALA A 187 -34.13 26.92 -0.05
CA ALA A 187 -35.25 26.81 0.89
C ALA A 187 -36.51 26.33 0.18
N ARG A 188 -37.18 25.32 0.74
CA ARG A 188 -38.46 24.80 0.22
C ARG A 188 -39.49 24.69 1.33
N MET A 189 -40.65 25.33 1.17
CA MET A 189 -41.79 25.13 2.06
C MET A 189 -42.41 23.75 1.78
N VAL A 190 -42.49 22.93 2.82
CA VAL A 190 -43.02 21.56 2.77
C VAL A 190 -44.48 21.52 3.22
N LYS A 191 -44.85 22.37 4.19
CA LYS A 191 -46.20 22.47 4.73
C LYS A 191 -46.47 23.88 5.25
N GLY A 192 -47.68 24.39 5.06
CA GLY A 192 -48.17 25.64 5.65
C GLY A 192 -49.65 25.54 5.97
N SER A 193 -50.04 25.93 7.18
CA SER A 193 -51.44 26.06 7.59
C SER A 193 -51.59 27.25 8.53
N ALA A 194 -52.53 28.14 8.23
CA ALA A 194 -52.85 29.29 9.08
C ALA A 194 -54.34 29.29 9.42
N MET A 195 -54.67 29.65 10.66
CA MET A 195 -56.02 29.80 11.16
C MET A 195 -56.17 31.21 11.75
N LEU A 196 -57.05 32.01 11.14
CA LEU A 196 -57.40 33.36 11.58
C LEU A 196 -58.76 33.32 12.27
N THR A 197 -58.85 33.82 13.51
CA THR A 197 -60.12 34.16 14.16
C THR A 197 -60.14 35.67 14.41
N GLY A 198 -61.22 36.36 14.03
CA GLY A 198 -61.24 37.81 13.83
C GLY A 198 -61.07 38.67 15.10
N VAL A 199 -60.53 39.89 14.89
CA VAL A 199 -60.31 40.93 15.92
C VAL A 199 -61.55 41.84 16.05
N ARG A 200 -61.89 42.25 17.29
CA ARG A 200 -62.69 43.45 17.60
C ARG A 200 -61.77 44.59 18.08
N TYR A 201 -62.07 45.80 17.60
CA TYR A 201 -61.61 47.14 18.01
C TYR A 201 -60.35 47.74 17.37
N PHE A 202 -60.55 48.69 16.43
CA PHE A 202 -60.38 50.14 16.65
C PHE A 202 -61.30 50.92 15.69
N GLY A 203 -61.90 52.03 16.17
CA GLY A 203 -63.16 52.58 15.65
C GLY A 203 -63.13 53.60 14.50
N ILE A 204 -64.35 53.79 13.96
CA ILE A 204 -64.90 54.92 13.17
C ILE A 204 -64.31 55.04 11.74
N PHE A 205 -64.95 54.73 10.60
CA PHE A 205 -66.33 54.73 10.09
C PHE A 205 -66.59 53.55 9.10
N ALA A 206 -67.87 53.24 8.88
CA ALA A 206 -68.47 52.45 7.77
C ALA A 206 -68.57 50.91 7.90
N SER A 207 -69.66 50.49 8.55
CA SER A 207 -70.58 49.37 8.24
C SER A 207 -70.14 48.23 7.28
N ARG A 208 -69.92 47.03 7.85
CA ARG A 208 -70.59 45.75 7.49
C ARG A 208 -70.22 44.65 8.50
N PRO A 209 -71.16 43.78 8.93
CA PRO A 209 -70.84 42.62 9.77
C PRO A 209 -70.10 41.59 8.91
N TYR A 210 -68.85 41.26 9.26
CA TYR A 210 -68.12 40.15 8.62
C TYR A 210 -68.36 38.90 9.47
N GLU A 211 -68.99 37.88 8.88
CA GLU A 211 -69.18 36.56 9.50
C GLU A 211 -67.82 35.90 9.82
N GLU A 212 -67.76 35.14 10.92
CA GLU A 212 -66.66 34.25 11.26
C GLU A 212 -66.39 33.28 10.10
N LYS A 213 -65.33 33.51 9.33
CA LYS A 213 -64.87 32.57 8.32
C LYS A 213 -63.53 31.97 8.74
N LYS A 214 -63.57 30.69 9.13
CA LYS A 214 -62.37 29.85 9.20
C LYS A 214 -61.78 29.75 7.79
N PHE A 215 -60.59 30.29 7.60
CA PHE A 215 -59.82 30.12 6.37
C PHE A 215 -58.89 28.93 6.53
N SER A 216 -58.91 28.00 5.57
CA SER A 216 -57.89 26.94 5.44
C SER A 216 -57.18 27.14 4.10
N ALA A 217 -55.94 27.58 4.14
CA ALA A 217 -55.09 27.68 2.94
C ALA A 217 -54.31 26.38 2.72
N SER A 218 -54.16 26.00 1.45
CA SER A 218 -53.27 24.92 1.00
C SER A 218 -51.87 25.45 0.72
N THR A 219 -50.85 24.58 0.63
CA THR A 219 -49.47 24.98 0.32
C THR A 219 -49.32 25.74 -1.01
N SER A 220 -50.26 25.56 -1.95
CA SER A 220 -50.29 26.29 -3.23
C SER A 220 -50.79 27.74 -3.12
N ASP A 221 -51.39 28.13 -2.00
CA ASP A 221 -51.93 29.49 -1.79
C ASP A 221 -50.88 30.46 -1.21
N PHE A 222 -49.69 29.96 -0.86
CA PHE A 222 -48.58 30.71 -0.29
C PHE A 222 -47.47 30.91 -1.32
N LYS A 223 -47.06 32.16 -1.56
CA LYS A 223 -45.81 32.44 -2.27
C LYS A 223 -44.73 32.76 -1.24
N VAL A 224 -43.72 31.90 -1.18
CA VAL A 224 -42.56 32.11 -0.31
C VAL A 224 -41.48 32.82 -1.11
N GLU A 225 -41.10 34.00 -0.67
CA GLU A 225 -39.94 34.72 -1.17
C GLU A 225 -38.87 34.68 -0.06
N SER A 226 -37.84 33.86 -0.23
CA SER A 226 -36.71 33.82 0.70
C SER A 226 -35.77 34.99 0.41
N GLY A 227 -35.60 35.90 1.38
CA GLY A 227 -34.69 37.03 1.29
C GLY A 227 -33.29 36.70 1.83
N TYR A 228 -32.26 37.34 1.25
CA TYR A 228 -30.85 37.16 1.62
C TYR A 228 -30.55 37.76 3.01
N GLY A 229 -30.53 36.93 4.05
CA GLY A 229 -29.75 37.13 5.26
C GLY A 229 -28.49 36.27 5.20
N ALA A 230 -27.34 36.73 5.70
CA ALA A 230 -26.15 35.90 5.79
C ALA A 230 -26.43 34.69 6.70
N LEU A 231 -26.61 33.51 6.10
CA LEU A 231 -26.84 32.27 6.83
C LEU A 231 -25.48 31.76 7.31
N ASP A 232 -25.16 32.04 8.57
CA ASP A 232 -24.07 31.41 9.28
C ASP A 232 -24.64 30.29 10.16
N PHE A 233 -24.31 29.05 9.82
CA PHE A 233 -24.27 27.96 10.79
C PHE A 233 -22.87 27.99 11.41
N ASP A 234 -22.73 28.51 12.62
CA ASP A 234 -21.48 28.42 13.38
C ASP A 234 -21.77 27.65 14.65
N TYR A 235 -21.27 26.41 14.68
CA TYR A 235 -21.34 25.58 15.86
C TYR A 235 -19.93 25.32 16.40
N GLY A 236 -19.62 25.79 17.60
CA GLY A 236 -18.35 25.60 18.27
C GLY A 236 -18.50 25.03 19.68
N LEU A 237 -17.64 24.06 20.00
CA LEU A 237 -17.45 23.52 21.35
C LEU A 237 -15.99 23.70 21.75
N ASP A 238 -15.72 24.60 22.71
CA ASP A 238 -14.39 24.71 23.31
C ASP A 238 -14.36 24.00 24.67
N TYR A 239 -13.31 23.23 24.94
CA TYR A 239 -13.07 22.59 26.23
C TYR A 239 -11.99 23.32 27.00
N GLY A 240 -12.01 23.26 28.34
CA GLY A 240 -10.93 23.72 29.18
C GLY A 240 -9.83 22.69 29.34
N PRO A 241 -8.68 23.08 29.90
CA PRO A 241 -7.64 22.16 30.28
C PRO A 241 -8.11 21.17 31.36
N ASP A 242 -9.19 21.48 32.08
CA ASP A 242 -9.91 20.58 32.98
C ASP A 242 -10.95 19.67 32.28
N ARG A 243 -11.02 19.72 30.94
CA ARG A 243 -11.99 19.01 30.09
C ARG A 243 -13.45 19.37 30.36
N LYS A 244 -13.73 20.51 30.98
CA LYS A 244 -15.09 21.05 31.06
C LYS A 244 -15.37 21.92 29.84
N VAL A 245 -16.60 21.88 29.35
CA VAL A 245 -16.99 22.75 28.23
C VAL A 245 -16.93 24.21 28.69
N ILE A 246 -16.24 25.03 27.90
CA ILE A 246 -15.98 26.44 28.15
C ILE A 246 -16.99 27.32 27.42
N SER A 247 -17.38 26.90 26.22
CA SER A 247 -18.30 27.63 25.37
C SER A 247 -19.15 26.61 24.59
N HIS A 248 -20.46 26.83 24.62
CA HIS A 248 -21.38 26.30 23.63
C HIS A 248 -21.75 27.48 22.75
N ARG A 249 -21.41 27.43 21.46
CA ARG A 249 -21.93 28.40 20.51
C ARG A 249 -22.64 27.62 19.43
N LEU A 250 -23.97 27.65 19.41
CA LEU A 250 -24.77 27.21 18.27
C LEU A 250 -25.50 28.43 17.74
N THR A 251 -24.95 29.03 16.69
CA THR A 251 -25.65 30.07 15.95
C THR A 251 -26.32 29.40 14.75
N LEU A 252 -27.64 29.28 14.82
CA LEU A 252 -28.46 29.00 13.65
C LEU A 252 -29.09 30.31 13.20
N ASN A 253 -28.50 30.98 12.22
CA ASN A 253 -29.22 32.03 11.53
C ASN A 253 -30.24 31.35 10.62
N GLY A 254 -31.50 31.30 11.06
CA GLY A 254 -32.61 30.79 10.25
C GLY A 254 -32.85 31.67 9.01
N PRO A 255 -33.58 31.17 8.01
CA PRO A 255 -33.96 31.97 6.84
C PRO A 255 -34.73 33.22 7.27
N GLN A 256 -34.59 34.30 6.49
CA GLN A 256 -35.62 35.35 6.39
C GLN A 256 -36.61 34.89 5.32
N VAL A 257 -37.63 34.15 5.73
CA VAL A 257 -38.75 33.68 4.92
C VAL A 257 -39.78 34.79 4.94
N THR A 258 -39.95 35.47 3.81
CA THR A 258 -41.12 36.32 3.59
C THR A 258 -42.24 35.43 3.05
N VAL A 259 -43.28 35.21 3.85
CA VAL A 259 -44.48 34.50 3.39
C VAL A 259 -45.49 35.50 2.87
N LYS A 260 -45.76 35.52 1.55
CA LYS A 260 -46.82 36.35 0.96
C LYS A 260 -48.07 35.50 0.77
N ILE A 261 -49.15 35.86 1.48
CA ILE A 261 -50.46 35.22 1.34
C ILE A 261 -51.22 35.91 0.21
N LYS A 262 -51.51 35.19 -0.89
CA LYS A 262 -52.34 35.73 -1.97
C LYS A 262 -53.77 35.22 -1.85
N ARG A 263 -54.73 36.14 -1.75
CA ARG A 263 -56.13 35.84 -2.09
C ARG A 263 -56.28 36.00 -3.60
N ARG A 264 -57.14 35.21 -4.26
CA ARG A 264 -57.40 35.29 -5.72
C ARG A 264 -57.70 36.71 -6.23
N ASP A 265 -58.07 37.64 -5.34
CA ASP A 265 -58.60 38.96 -5.72
C ASP A 265 -57.93 40.15 -4.97
N ALA A 266 -56.96 39.94 -4.07
CA ALA A 266 -56.20 41.02 -3.40
C ALA A 266 -54.93 40.50 -2.69
N GLU A 267 -53.83 41.26 -2.77
CA GLU A 267 -52.66 41.12 -1.89
C GLU A 267 -52.99 41.71 -0.52
N LEU A 268 -53.12 40.87 0.51
CA LEU A 268 -53.06 41.33 1.90
C LEU A 268 -51.58 41.57 2.21
N GLY A 269 -51.16 42.83 2.11
CA GLY A 269 -49.76 43.25 2.24
C GLY A 269 -49.23 43.20 3.67
N GLU A 270 -49.18 42.02 4.28
CA GLU A 270 -48.35 41.79 5.46
C GLU A 270 -47.14 40.93 5.07
N GLU A 271 -45.95 41.54 5.19
CA GLU A 271 -44.68 40.84 5.09
C GLU A 271 -44.38 40.19 6.44
N PHE A 272 -44.47 38.87 6.50
CA PHE A 272 -44.04 38.12 7.67
C PHE A 272 -42.53 37.89 7.55
N HIS A 273 -41.76 38.48 8.46
CA HIS A 273 -40.34 38.14 8.60
C HIS A 273 -40.22 36.95 9.55
N THR A 274 -39.67 35.83 9.10
CA THR A 274 -39.14 34.87 10.09
C THR A 274 -37.96 35.51 10.81
N PRO A 275 -37.87 35.35 12.13
CA PRO A 275 -36.84 35.97 12.91
C PRO A 275 -35.54 35.21 12.72
N SER A 276 -34.43 35.93 12.94
CA SER A 276 -33.17 35.33 13.34
C SER A 276 -33.39 34.66 14.70
N ALA A 277 -33.82 33.40 14.71
CA ALA A 277 -33.99 32.67 15.95
C ALA A 277 -32.60 32.35 16.54
N MET A 278 -32.13 33.16 17.47
CA MET A 278 -31.07 32.70 18.38
C MET A 278 -31.66 31.55 19.20
N LEU A 279 -31.09 30.35 19.03
CA LEU A 279 -31.44 29.21 19.86
C LEU A 279 -31.09 29.54 21.31
N ASP A 280 -32.10 29.63 22.17
CA ASP A 280 -31.91 29.68 23.60
C ASP A 280 -31.68 28.24 24.13
N GLY A 281 -30.51 27.98 24.70
CA GLY A 281 -30.19 26.77 25.44
C GLY A 281 -29.04 25.91 24.90
N ASP A 282 -27.94 25.89 25.66
CA ASP A 282 -26.85 24.91 25.93
C ASP A 282 -26.77 23.50 25.28
N ALA A 283 -27.51 23.15 24.23
CA ALA A 283 -27.43 21.83 23.62
C ALA A 283 -27.07 21.93 22.15
N GLY A 284 -25.81 21.64 21.81
CA GLY A 284 -25.46 21.24 20.45
C GLY A 284 -25.07 19.78 20.38
N PHE A 285 -24.35 19.37 19.34
CA PHE A 285 -23.83 18.00 19.27
C PHE A 285 -22.74 17.81 20.32
N SER A 286 -22.67 16.66 20.96
CA SER A 286 -21.56 16.26 21.82
C SER A 286 -20.44 15.66 20.97
N ILE A 287 -19.22 15.61 21.51
CA ILE A 287 -18.11 14.89 20.84
C ILE A 287 -18.52 13.46 20.49
N LYS A 288 -19.24 12.77 21.38
CA LYS A 288 -19.70 11.39 21.13
C LYS A 288 -20.66 11.31 19.95
N GLU A 289 -21.57 12.28 19.81
CA GLU A 289 -22.46 12.39 18.65
C GLU A 289 -21.68 12.67 17.35
N ILE A 290 -20.66 13.52 17.39
CA ILE A 290 -19.77 13.76 16.23
C ILE A 290 -18.96 12.53 15.86
N GLU A 291 -18.37 11.83 16.84
CA GLU A 291 -17.62 10.59 16.61
C GLU A 291 -18.52 9.53 15.96
N GLU A 292 -19.77 9.42 16.41
CA GLU A 292 -20.75 8.51 15.80
C GLU A 292 -21.17 8.98 14.40
N GLY A 293 -21.37 10.29 14.22
CA GLY A 293 -21.66 10.89 12.92
C GLY A 293 -20.58 10.63 11.88
N LEU A 294 -19.31 10.79 12.26
CA LEU A 294 -18.15 10.48 11.40
C LEU A 294 -18.09 8.99 11.04
N LYS A 295 -18.47 8.09 11.95
CA LYS A 295 -18.49 6.64 11.70
C LYS A 295 -19.65 6.21 10.82
N THR A 296 -20.82 6.81 10.97
CA THR A 296 -22.06 6.43 10.28
C THR A 296 -22.29 7.22 8.99
N GLY A 297 -21.68 8.39 8.85
CA GLY A 297 -21.87 9.31 7.73
C GLY A 297 -23.11 10.19 7.86
N ARG A 298 -23.89 10.04 8.94
CA ARG A 298 -25.10 10.81 9.18
C ARG A 298 -25.27 11.06 10.67
N LEU A 299 -25.59 12.30 11.01
CA LEU A 299 -25.94 12.70 12.36
C LEU A 299 -27.23 13.51 12.31
N GLU A 300 -28.17 13.27 13.23
CA GLU A 300 -29.44 14.00 13.28
C GLU A 300 -29.77 14.37 14.73
N LYS A 301 -30.18 15.62 14.96
CA LYS A 301 -30.61 16.10 16.27
C LYS A 301 -31.74 17.10 16.12
N THR A 302 -32.70 17.04 17.04
CA THR A 302 -33.81 17.99 17.13
C THR A 302 -33.50 19.01 18.22
N PHE A 303 -33.60 20.28 17.88
CA PHE A 303 -33.46 21.42 18.79
C PHE A 303 -34.81 22.08 19.00
N SER A 304 -35.14 22.43 20.24
CA SER A 304 -36.32 23.24 20.55
C SER A 304 -36.01 24.72 20.29
N LEU A 305 -36.97 25.42 19.68
CA LEU A 305 -36.88 26.84 19.37
C LEU A 305 -37.86 27.59 20.26
N ASN A 306 -37.38 28.59 21.00
CA ASN A 306 -38.19 29.58 21.68
C ASN A 306 -37.63 30.95 21.30
N PHE A 307 -38.47 31.83 20.77
CA PHE A 307 -38.03 33.17 20.38
C PHE A 307 -39.21 34.14 20.41
N GLU A 308 -38.90 35.44 20.45
CA GLU A 308 -39.89 36.51 20.51
C GLU A 308 -39.88 37.32 19.20
N ILE A 309 -41.03 37.44 18.54
CA ILE A 309 -41.22 38.34 17.39
C ILE A 309 -42.23 39.39 17.77
N LEU A 310 -41.91 40.69 17.61
CA LEU A 310 -42.89 41.77 17.79
C LEU A 310 -43.67 41.68 19.14
N LYS A 311 -42.99 41.21 20.20
CA LYS A 311 -43.56 40.92 21.55
C LYS A 311 -44.45 39.67 21.67
N MET A 312 -44.41 38.77 20.70
CA MET A 312 -45.15 37.51 20.68
C MET A 312 -44.20 36.34 20.93
N GLN A 313 -44.55 35.46 21.88
CA GLN A 313 -43.78 34.23 22.11
C GLN A 313 -44.09 33.19 21.05
N GLN A 314 -43.04 32.69 20.39
CA GLN A 314 -43.14 31.60 19.43
C GLN A 314 -42.41 30.36 19.94
N SER A 315 -42.90 29.20 19.53
CA SER A 315 -42.27 27.92 19.84
C SER A 315 -42.18 27.04 18.60
N GLY A 316 -41.12 26.24 18.51
CA GLY A 316 -40.94 25.34 17.39
C GLY A 316 -39.84 24.33 17.65
N ARG A 317 -39.45 23.64 16.60
CA ARG A 317 -38.26 22.79 16.61
C ARG A 317 -37.51 22.85 15.27
N ALA A 318 -36.19 22.75 15.33
CA ALA A 318 -35.33 22.54 14.17
C ALA A 318 -34.77 21.12 14.21
N VAL A 319 -34.99 20.35 13.15
CA VAL A 319 -34.32 19.05 12.96
C VAL A 319 -33.11 19.28 12.07
N VAL A 320 -31.91 19.19 12.65
CA VAL A 320 -30.65 19.35 11.92
C VAL A 320 -30.11 17.97 11.59
N THR A 321 -29.90 17.73 10.31
CA THR A 321 -29.21 16.56 9.77
C THR A 321 -27.86 16.99 9.22
N VAL A 322 -26.79 16.34 9.66
CA VAL A 322 -25.44 16.49 9.11
C VAL A 322 -25.10 15.25 8.31
N LEU A 323 -24.71 15.43 7.06
CA LEU A 323 -24.28 14.38 6.14
C LEU A 323 -22.80 14.57 5.86
N PHE A 324 -21.96 13.64 6.30
CA PHE A 324 -20.53 13.72 6.07
C PHE A 324 -20.21 13.24 4.66
N ASP A 325 -19.39 14.00 3.93
CA ASP A 325 -18.88 13.54 2.64
C ASP A 325 -17.84 12.43 2.92
N ARG A 326 -18.17 11.20 2.53
CA ARG A 326 -17.34 10.01 2.80
C ARG A 326 -16.82 9.45 1.49
N GLU A 327 -15.52 9.16 1.42
CA GLU A 327 -14.97 8.46 0.28
C GLU A 327 -15.61 7.05 0.18
N PRO A 328 -16.20 6.68 -0.96
CA PRO A 328 -16.72 5.33 -1.15
C PRO A 328 -15.63 4.27 -0.90
N GLY A 329 -16.02 3.13 -0.32
CA GLY A 329 -15.10 2.04 -0.05
C GLY A 329 -14.38 1.63 -1.33
N ARG A 330 -13.04 1.67 -1.30
CA ARG A 330 -12.18 1.32 -2.43
C ARG A 330 -11.29 0.16 -2.06
N LEU A 331 -11.35 -0.91 -2.83
CA LEU A 331 -10.50 -2.08 -2.62
C LEU A 331 -9.05 -1.77 -3.03
N ALA A 332 -8.10 -2.01 -2.14
CA ALA A 332 -6.67 -1.95 -2.41
C ALA A 332 -6.04 -3.32 -2.11
N VAL A 333 -5.22 -3.82 -3.04
CA VAL A 333 -4.60 -5.16 -2.95
C VAL A 333 -3.09 -5.01 -3.01
N THR A 334 -2.38 -5.55 -2.02
CA THR A 334 -0.90 -5.55 -1.98
C THR A 334 -0.36 -6.97 -1.72
N PRO A 335 0.78 -7.36 -2.30
CA PRO A 335 1.59 -6.60 -3.25
C PRO A 335 0.96 -6.52 -4.65
N ASP A 336 1.47 -5.63 -5.50
CA ASP A 336 1.06 -5.52 -6.91
C ASP A 336 1.63 -6.63 -7.81
N GLN A 337 2.65 -7.31 -7.32
CA GLN A 337 3.34 -8.40 -8.01
C GLN A 337 2.44 -9.64 -8.17
N GLY A 338 2.49 -10.26 -9.35
CA GLY A 338 1.86 -11.55 -9.62
C GLY A 338 2.45 -12.73 -8.84
N PHE A 339 1.83 -13.89 -8.94
CA PHE A 339 2.32 -15.13 -8.33
C PHE A 339 3.04 -15.98 -9.39
N GLU A 340 4.36 -16.09 -9.29
CA GLU A 340 5.17 -16.95 -10.15
C GLU A 340 5.58 -18.20 -9.38
N SER A 341 5.36 -19.38 -9.97
CA SER A 341 5.69 -20.68 -9.40
C SER A 341 6.31 -21.59 -10.45
N SER A 342 7.15 -22.53 -10.02
CA SER A 342 7.77 -23.53 -10.89
C SER A 342 7.82 -24.90 -10.21
N GLY A 343 7.77 -25.98 -11.00
CA GLY A 343 7.84 -27.34 -10.48
C GLY A 343 7.02 -28.31 -11.34
N PRO A 344 6.65 -29.50 -10.84
CA PRO A 344 7.07 -30.03 -9.54
C PRO A 344 8.57 -30.31 -9.48
N ASP A 345 9.15 -30.28 -8.29
CA ASP A 345 10.46 -30.89 -8.01
C ASP A 345 10.36 -32.43 -7.94
N GLN A 346 11.47 -33.11 -7.63
CA GLN A 346 11.50 -34.58 -7.49
C GLN A 346 10.55 -35.11 -6.41
N ALA A 347 10.18 -34.28 -5.41
CA ALA A 347 9.23 -34.63 -4.37
C ALA A 347 7.78 -34.29 -4.75
N GLY A 348 7.54 -33.74 -5.94
CA GLY A 348 6.22 -33.35 -6.40
C GLY A 348 5.79 -31.94 -5.98
N ASN A 349 6.70 -31.11 -5.46
CA ASN A 349 6.38 -29.80 -4.89
C ASN A 349 6.62 -28.65 -5.86
N TYR A 350 5.80 -27.61 -5.79
CA TYR A 350 5.96 -26.37 -6.56
C TYR A 350 6.60 -25.29 -5.70
N GLN A 351 7.51 -24.49 -6.27
CA GLN A 351 8.27 -23.47 -5.56
C GLN A 351 8.14 -22.09 -6.24
N PRO A 352 7.67 -21.04 -5.52
CA PRO A 352 6.88 -21.13 -4.28
C PRO A 352 5.51 -21.80 -4.51
N SER A 353 5.00 -22.55 -3.53
CA SER A 353 3.69 -23.24 -3.63
C SER A 353 2.50 -22.32 -3.34
N SER A 354 2.73 -21.19 -2.67
CA SER A 354 1.70 -20.21 -2.36
C SER A 354 2.23 -18.77 -2.33
N LYS A 355 1.31 -17.82 -2.41
CA LYS A 355 1.55 -16.39 -2.25
C LYS A 355 0.42 -15.74 -1.45
N ARG A 356 0.79 -14.86 -0.53
CA ARG A 356 -0.16 -14.08 0.28
C ARG A 356 -0.38 -12.69 -0.31
N TYR A 357 -1.63 -12.25 -0.28
CA TYR A 357 -2.07 -10.91 -0.61
C TYR A 357 -2.80 -10.30 0.60
N ARG A 358 -2.63 -9.00 0.81
CA ARG A 358 -3.40 -8.19 1.75
C ARG A 358 -4.41 -7.38 0.95
N VAL A 359 -5.67 -7.54 1.31
CA VAL A 359 -6.77 -6.70 0.82
C VAL A 359 -7.12 -5.67 1.88
N LYS A 360 -7.34 -4.42 1.50
CA LYS A 360 -7.65 -3.31 2.40
C LYS A 360 -8.79 -2.47 1.83
N ASN A 361 -9.67 -2.00 2.70
CA ASN A 361 -10.55 -0.89 2.37
C ASN A 361 -9.81 0.43 2.56
N ALA A 362 -9.53 1.10 1.45
CA ALA A 362 -8.83 2.38 1.41
C ALA A 362 -9.77 3.60 1.40
N GLY A 363 -11.08 3.38 1.45
CA GLY A 363 -12.09 4.44 1.56
C GLY A 363 -12.74 4.49 2.94
N ASP A 364 -13.73 5.36 3.06
CA ASP A 364 -14.36 5.70 4.33
C ASP A 364 -15.70 4.99 4.55
N THR A 365 -16.20 4.19 3.61
CA THR A 365 -17.44 3.40 3.80
C THR A 365 -17.16 1.90 3.72
N PRO A 366 -17.91 1.03 4.44
CA PRO A 366 -17.71 -0.40 4.40
C PRO A 366 -17.84 -0.96 2.98
N LEU A 367 -16.98 -1.90 2.61
CA LEU A 367 -17.07 -2.62 1.34
C LEU A 367 -17.12 -4.12 1.54
N SER A 368 -17.81 -4.82 0.65
CA SER A 368 -17.74 -6.27 0.52
C SER A 368 -16.84 -6.61 -0.66
N TRP A 369 -16.01 -7.64 -0.53
CA TRP A 369 -15.04 -8.01 -1.55
C TRP A 369 -15.01 -9.52 -1.79
N THR A 370 -14.55 -9.91 -2.97
CA THR A 370 -14.28 -11.29 -3.35
C THR A 370 -12.97 -11.39 -4.12
N ALA A 371 -12.36 -12.56 -4.10
CA ALA A 371 -11.23 -12.95 -4.92
C ALA A 371 -11.55 -14.29 -5.60
N LYS A 372 -11.20 -14.43 -6.88
CA LYS A 372 -11.49 -15.64 -7.64
C LYS A 372 -10.26 -16.07 -8.43
N ALA A 373 -9.85 -17.31 -8.23
CA ALA A 373 -8.90 -17.98 -9.11
C ALA A 373 -9.60 -18.42 -10.40
N GLU A 374 -9.01 -18.10 -11.55
CA GLU A 374 -9.61 -18.46 -12.84
C GLU A 374 -9.23 -19.86 -13.33
N ALA A 375 -8.15 -20.43 -12.80
CA ALA A 375 -7.71 -21.76 -13.13
C ALA A 375 -8.04 -22.78 -12.04
N ALA A 376 -8.41 -24.00 -12.45
CA ALA A 376 -8.74 -25.07 -11.51
C ALA A 376 -7.55 -25.58 -10.67
N TRP A 377 -6.31 -25.36 -11.15
CA TRP A 377 -5.07 -25.73 -10.46
C TRP A 377 -4.63 -24.73 -9.37
N LEU A 378 -5.47 -23.72 -9.09
CA LEU A 378 -5.28 -22.72 -8.04
C LEU A 378 -6.44 -22.73 -7.04
N ASP A 379 -6.09 -22.61 -5.76
CA ASP A 379 -7.05 -22.27 -4.71
C ASP A 379 -6.81 -20.82 -4.24
N ALA A 380 -7.90 -20.09 -4.01
CA ALA A 380 -7.89 -18.84 -3.24
C ALA A 380 -8.55 -19.10 -1.88
N LEU A 381 -7.77 -18.99 -0.80
CA LEU A 381 -8.24 -19.20 0.58
C LEU A 381 -8.56 -17.86 1.23
N ARG A 382 -9.65 -17.82 2.01
CA ARG A 382 -10.23 -16.59 2.58
C ARG A 382 -10.56 -15.58 1.49
N ALA A 383 -11.24 -16.05 0.45
CA ALA A 383 -11.44 -15.34 -0.81
C ALA A 383 -12.65 -14.39 -0.85
N SER A 384 -13.21 -14.03 0.29
CA SER A 384 -14.30 -13.06 0.38
C SER A 384 -14.41 -12.51 1.80
N GLY A 385 -14.99 -11.33 1.94
CA GLY A 385 -15.31 -10.77 3.24
C GLY A 385 -15.94 -9.39 3.14
N ARG A 386 -16.25 -8.83 4.30
CA ARG A 386 -16.60 -7.42 4.48
C ARG A 386 -15.45 -6.73 5.19
N LEU A 387 -15.12 -5.51 4.77
CA LEU A 387 -14.09 -4.67 5.38
C LEU A 387 -14.70 -3.33 5.74
N ASP A 388 -14.67 -2.99 7.02
CA ASP A 388 -14.99 -1.64 7.48
C ASP A 388 -13.85 -0.66 7.09
N PRO A 389 -14.07 0.66 7.20
CA PRO A 389 -13.09 1.66 6.77
C PRO A 389 -11.70 1.45 7.39
N GLY A 390 -10.66 1.43 6.56
CA GLY A 390 -9.28 1.21 6.97
C GLY A 390 -8.91 -0.24 7.33
N GLU A 391 -9.89 -1.15 7.44
CA GLU A 391 -9.67 -2.56 7.77
C GLU A 391 -8.95 -3.30 6.64
N SER A 392 -8.20 -4.35 7.01
CA SER A 392 -7.53 -5.23 6.06
C SER A 392 -7.65 -6.69 6.42
N ALA A 393 -7.71 -7.56 5.41
CA ALA A 393 -7.69 -9.00 5.55
C ALA A 393 -6.53 -9.62 4.75
N GLN A 394 -6.11 -10.82 5.15
CA GLN A 394 -5.13 -11.62 4.43
C GLN A 394 -5.80 -12.75 3.63
N LEU A 395 -5.38 -12.86 2.38
CA LEU A 395 -5.76 -13.90 1.45
C LEU A 395 -4.51 -14.69 1.04
N GLU A 396 -4.67 -16.00 0.83
CA GLU A 396 -3.60 -16.85 0.32
C GLU A 396 -4.05 -17.52 -0.98
N VAL A 397 -3.17 -17.47 -1.98
CA VAL A 397 -3.32 -18.16 -3.27
C VAL A 397 -2.32 -19.30 -3.28
N ARG A 398 -2.75 -20.53 -3.55
CA ARG A 398 -1.86 -21.70 -3.58
C ARG A 398 -2.08 -22.56 -4.81
N ILE A 399 -1.01 -23.21 -5.27
CA ILE A 399 -1.06 -24.28 -6.26
C ILE A 399 -1.66 -25.52 -5.58
N ASN A 400 -2.65 -26.16 -6.19
CA ASN A 400 -3.27 -27.39 -5.68
C ASN A 400 -2.88 -28.62 -6.52
N ASP A 401 -3.30 -29.81 -6.11
CA ASP A 401 -2.89 -31.07 -6.75
C ASP A 401 -3.34 -31.23 -8.20
N LYS A 402 -4.34 -30.46 -8.67
CA LYS A 402 -4.77 -30.51 -10.08
C LYS A 402 -3.68 -29.99 -11.02
N ALA A 403 -2.69 -29.25 -10.52
CA ALA A 403 -1.52 -28.84 -11.30
C ALA A 403 -0.71 -30.04 -11.85
N ARG A 404 -0.80 -31.22 -11.21
CA ARG A 404 -0.12 -32.44 -11.67
C ARG A 404 -0.63 -32.94 -13.03
N ALA A 405 -1.91 -32.72 -13.31
CA ALA A 405 -2.59 -33.15 -14.53
C ALA A 405 -2.40 -32.20 -15.72
N LEU A 406 -1.77 -31.03 -15.50
CA LEU A 406 -1.45 -30.11 -16.59
C LEU A 406 -0.38 -30.71 -17.50
N ASP A 407 -0.42 -30.40 -18.79
CA ASP A 407 0.72 -30.70 -19.66
C ASP A 407 1.95 -29.89 -19.25
N GLU A 408 3.14 -30.37 -19.64
CA GLU A 408 4.38 -29.63 -19.42
C GLU A 408 4.37 -28.29 -20.16
N GLY A 409 5.05 -27.28 -19.60
CA GLY A 409 5.12 -25.93 -20.17
C GLY A 409 4.56 -24.83 -19.28
N THR A 410 4.36 -23.65 -19.87
CA THR A 410 3.96 -22.43 -19.16
C THR A 410 2.44 -22.27 -19.11
N HIS A 411 1.88 -22.24 -17.91
CA HIS A 411 0.45 -22.02 -17.65
C HIS A 411 0.23 -20.62 -17.08
N ARG A 412 -0.51 -19.77 -17.79
CA ARG A 412 -0.82 -18.40 -17.36
C ARG A 412 -2.30 -18.25 -17.01
N THR A 413 -2.56 -17.55 -15.91
CA THR A 413 -3.91 -17.21 -15.45
C THR A 413 -3.85 -15.97 -14.56
N GLN A 414 -4.89 -15.67 -13.81
CA GLN A 414 -4.91 -14.57 -12.85
C GLN A 414 -5.84 -14.88 -11.67
N ILE A 415 -5.65 -14.12 -10.58
CA ILE A 415 -6.62 -13.97 -9.51
C ILE A 415 -7.30 -12.62 -9.68
N ARG A 416 -8.62 -12.59 -9.81
CA ARG A 416 -9.40 -11.35 -9.84
C ARG A 416 -9.90 -10.99 -8.47
N PHE A 417 -9.67 -9.75 -8.05
CA PHE A 417 -10.17 -9.15 -6.83
C PHE A 417 -11.27 -8.15 -7.20
N ARG A 418 -12.44 -8.29 -6.58
CA ARG A 418 -13.59 -7.42 -6.84
C ARG A 418 -14.15 -6.82 -5.57
N ASN A 419 -14.41 -5.54 -5.60
CA ASN A 419 -15.31 -4.85 -4.70
C ASN A 419 -16.75 -5.11 -5.17
N VAL A 420 -17.48 -5.97 -4.47
CA VAL A 420 -18.85 -6.33 -4.87
C VAL A 420 -19.88 -5.29 -4.44
N THR A 421 -19.48 -4.26 -3.70
CA THR A 421 -20.36 -3.13 -3.36
C THR A 421 -20.59 -2.22 -4.56
N ASP A 422 -19.51 -1.80 -5.25
CA ASP A 422 -19.59 -0.80 -6.32
C ASP A 422 -18.49 -0.92 -7.41
N GLY A 423 -17.62 -1.93 -7.34
CA GLY A 423 -16.52 -2.15 -8.31
C GLY A 423 -15.30 -1.24 -8.13
N ARG A 424 -15.28 -0.32 -7.15
CA ARG A 424 -14.14 0.58 -6.96
C ARG A 424 -12.93 -0.18 -6.43
N GLY A 425 -11.82 -0.08 -7.17
CA GLY A 425 -10.57 -0.77 -6.82
C GLY A 425 -10.48 -2.21 -7.29
N ASP A 426 -11.41 -2.64 -8.16
CA ASP A 426 -11.31 -3.91 -8.86
C ASP A 426 -9.95 -4.04 -9.56
N THR A 427 -9.32 -5.19 -9.39
CA THR A 427 -7.98 -5.43 -9.92
C THR A 427 -7.72 -6.92 -10.10
N ALA A 428 -6.63 -7.26 -10.78
CA ALA A 428 -6.20 -8.64 -10.94
C ALA A 428 -4.70 -8.77 -10.69
N ARG A 429 -4.26 -9.97 -10.30
CA ARG A 429 -2.84 -10.31 -10.17
C ARG A 429 -2.55 -11.49 -11.09
N PRO A 430 -1.58 -11.40 -12.01
CA PRO A 430 -1.25 -12.50 -12.90
C PRO A 430 -0.66 -13.65 -12.10
N VAL A 431 -0.89 -14.88 -12.56
CA VAL A 431 -0.29 -16.09 -12.01
C VAL A 431 0.33 -16.88 -13.14
N THR A 432 1.61 -17.22 -12.99
CA THR A 432 2.36 -18.04 -13.96
C THR A 432 2.88 -19.27 -13.24
N LEU A 433 2.52 -20.45 -13.75
CA LEU A 433 3.07 -21.72 -13.33
C LEU A 433 3.92 -22.29 -14.47
N GLU A 434 5.21 -22.45 -14.23
CA GLU A 434 6.12 -23.18 -15.13
C GLU A 434 6.16 -24.65 -14.71
N LYS A 435 5.46 -25.51 -15.44
CA LYS A 435 5.55 -26.95 -15.23
C LYS A 435 6.82 -27.49 -15.90
N GLY A 436 7.86 -27.77 -15.13
CA GLY A 436 9.20 -28.13 -15.62
C GLY A 436 9.34 -29.61 -15.98
N GLU A 437 10.03 -29.87 -17.08
CA GLU A 437 10.51 -31.20 -17.49
C GLU A 437 11.85 -31.47 -16.78
N GLU A 438 11.90 -32.47 -15.89
CA GLU A 438 13.16 -33.02 -15.40
C GLU A 438 13.47 -34.30 -16.17
N GLU A 439 14.67 -34.38 -16.73
CA GLU A 439 15.13 -35.57 -17.40
C GLU A 439 16.31 -36.16 -16.65
N ARG A 440 16.20 -37.44 -16.34
CA ARG A 440 17.32 -38.23 -15.81
C ARG A 440 17.98 -38.97 -16.95
N TRP A 441 19.29 -38.99 -16.94
CA TRP A 441 20.11 -39.57 -17.98
C TRP A 441 21.15 -40.49 -17.38
N ARG A 442 21.46 -41.55 -18.11
CA ARG A 442 22.59 -42.44 -17.86
C ARG A 442 23.53 -42.39 -19.03
N LEU A 443 24.78 -42.05 -18.76
CA LEU A 443 25.90 -42.10 -19.69
C LEU A 443 26.77 -43.30 -19.34
N HIS A 444 27.03 -44.16 -20.32
CA HIS A 444 28.07 -45.18 -20.23
C HIS A 444 29.21 -44.80 -21.16
N ILE A 445 30.45 -44.92 -20.67
CA ILE A 445 31.68 -44.72 -21.44
C ILE A 445 32.55 -45.96 -21.24
N THR A 446 33.05 -46.51 -22.34
CA THR A 446 34.06 -47.56 -22.35
C THR A 446 35.09 -47.25 -23.42
N GLY A 447 36.37 -47.25 -23.07
CA GLY A 447 37.41 -46.90 -24.02
C GLY A 447 38.80 -47.16 -23.50
N TYR A 448 39.79 -46.63 -24.19
CA TYR A 448 41.17 -46.71 -23.78
C TYR A 448 41.99 -45.48 -24.19
N GLU A 449 43.09 -45.28 -23.48
CA GLU A 449 44.21 -44.45 -23.91
C GLU A 449 45.43 -45.35 -24.11
N ALA A 450 46.06 -45.27 -25.27
CA ALA A 450 47.31 -45.95 -25.57
C ALA A 450 48.42 -44.92 -25.73
N ASP A 451 49.53 -45.17 -25.06
CA ASP A 451 50.77 -44.41 -25.18
C ASP A 451 51.83 -45.36 -25.74
N GLU A 452 52.07 -45.26 -27.05
CA GLU A 452 52.84 -46.25 -27.81
C GLU A 452 53.84 -45.65 -28.79
N PHE A 453 54.79 -46.47 -29.20
CA PHE A 453 55.70 -46.20 -30.29
C PHE A 453 55.82 -47.44 -31.18
N LYS A 454 55.96 -47.20 -32.49
CA LYS A 454 56.28 -48.23 -33.46
C LYS A 454 57.77 -48.16 -33.76
N ILE A 455 58.45 -49.28 -33.58
CA ILE A 455 59.88 -49.41 -33.85
C ILE A 455 60.10 -50.45 -34.94
N HIS A 456 61.26 -50.39 -35.59
CA HIS A 456 61.69 -51.41 -36.54
C HIS A 456 62.75 -52.28 -35.89
N VAL A 457 62.51 -53.59 -35.88
CA VAL A 457 63.38 -54.61 -35.30
C VAL A 457 63.83 -55.54 -36.43
N ILE A 458 65.05 -56.08 -36.33
CA ILE A 458 65.56 -57.06 -37.28
C ILE A 458 65.45 -58.44 -36.64
N LYS A 459 64.77 -59.36 -37.32
CA LYS A 459 64.70 -60.78 -36.94
C LYS A 459 64.91 -61.59 -38.20
N ASP A 460 65.80 -62.58 -38.14
CA ASP A 460 66.12 -63.45 -39.29
C ASP A 460 66.53 -62.67 -40.56
N ASN A 461 67.27 -61.58 -40.37
CA ASN A 461 67.74 -60.67 -41.43
C ASN A 461 66.63 -59.94 -42.22
N GLN A 462 65.41 -59.88 -41.67
CA GLN A 462 64.28 -59.12 -42.22
C GLN A 462 63.81 -58.03 -41.24
N TRP A 463 63.38 -56.90 -41.78
CA TRP A 463 62.79 -55.82 -40.99
C TRP A 463 61.35 -56.16 -40.61
N ALA A 464 61.06 -56.10 -39.31
CA ALA A 464 59.72 -56.25 -38.75
C ALA A 464 59.34 -55.01 -37.95
N LYS A 465 58.05 -54.69 -37.91
CA LYS A 465 57.51 -53.62 -37.04
C LYS A 465 57.15 -54.24 -35.69
N SER A 466 57.69 -53.67 -34.60
CA SER A 466 57.30 -54.03 -33.22
C SER A 466 56.63 -52.84 -32.57
N GLN A 467 55.59 -53.11 -31.78
CA GLN A 467 54.91 -52.12 -30.95
C GLN A 467 55.49 -52.17 -29.53
N VAL A 468 55.65 -51.01 -28.90
CA VAL A 468 56.05 -50.87 -27.50
C VAL A 468 55.20 -49.78 -26.86
N GLY A 469 54.60 -50.06 -25.71
CA GLY A 469 53.68 -49.13 -25.08
C GLY A 469 52.83 -49.72 -23.99
N ILE A 470 51.98 -48.87 -23.42
CA ILE A 470 50.97 -49.25 -22.42
C ILE A 470 49.61 -48.76 -22.90
N ARG A 471 48.59 -49.60 -22.68
CA ARG A 471 47.18 -49.25 -22.87
C ARG A 471 46.46 -49.20 -21.53
N TYR A 472 45.76 -48.11 -21.26
CA TYR A 472 44.85 -47.94 -20.13
C TYR A 472 43.41 -48.07 -20.61
N ASN A 473 42.67 -49.08 -20.15
CA ASN A 473 41.28 -49.31 -20.53
C ASN A 473 40.34 -48.77 -19.44
N TYR A 474 39.47 -47.84 -19.80
CA TYR A 474 38.57 -47.13 -18.89
C TYR A 474 37.12 -47.58 -19.06
N LYS A 475 36.39 -47.60 -17.94
CA LYS A 475 34.94 -47.76 -17.91
C LYS A 475 34.33 -46.81 -16.89
N LEU A 476 33.53 -45.86 -17.36
CA LEU A 476 32.91 -44.82 -16.54
C LEU A 476 31.40 -44.76 -16.81
N TRP A 477 30.58 -44.84 -15.77
CA TRP A 477 29.13 -44.65 -15.86
C TRP A 477 28.70 -43.46 -15.00
N VAL A 478 27.77 -42.65 -15.52
CA VAL A 478 27.28 -41.45 -14.86
C VAL A 478 25.77 -41.39 -14.93
N ASP A 479 25.12 -41.19 -13.79
CA ASP A 479 23.71 -40.83 -13.73
C ASP A 479 23.61 -39.33 -13.43
N PHE A 480 22.86 -38.56 -14.22
CA PHE A 480 22.69 -37.12 -14.02
C PHE A 480 21.27 -36.67 -14.35
N THR A 481 20.90 -35.51 -13.84
CA THR A 481 19.59 -34.89 -14.04
C THR A 481 19.78 -33.51 -14.66
N ILE A 482 18.98 -33.22 -15.68
CA ILE A 482 18.81 -31.87 -16.22
C ILE A 482 17.39 -31.41 -15.96
N ARG A 483 17.19 -30.10 -15.83
CA ARG A 483 15.88 -29.50 -15.59
C ARG A 483 15.64 -28.34 -16.53
N LYS A 484 14.40 -28.16 -16.96
CA LYS A 484 14.00 -26.98 -17.73
C LYS A 484 13.59 -25.85 -16.80
N ARG A 485 14.27 -24.70 -16.87
CA ARG A 485 13.94 -23.46 -16.15
C ARG A 485 13.81 -22.31 -17.11
N LYS A 486 12.69 -21.58 -17.05
CA LYS A 486 12.38 -20.44 -17.95
C LYS A 486 12.60 -20.78 -19.44
N GLY A 487 12.19 -21.98 -19.84
CA GLY A 487 12.34 -22.47 -21.22
C GLY A 487 13.73 -23.01 -21.60
N LYS A 488 14.76 -22.87 -20.75
CA LYS A 488 16.13 -23.34 -21.01
C LYS A 488 16.48 -24.58 -20.18
N TRP A 489 17.25 -25.50 -20.75
CA TRP A 489 17.76 -26.65 -20.02
C TRP A 489 19.00 -26.27 -19.20
N GLU A 490 19.03 -26.74 -17.94
CA GLU A 490 20.14 -26.53 -17.02
C GLU A 490 20.55 -27.85 -16.38
N TYR A 491 21.86 -28.03 -16.16
CA TYR A 491 22.37 -29.12 -15.34
C TYR A 491 21.90 -28.97 -13.89
N LYS A 492 21.37 -30.04 -13.29
CA LYS A 492 20.90 -30.02 -11.90
C LYS A 492 21.89 -30.72 -10.97
N GLU A 493 22.19 -31.97 -11.24
CA GLU A 493 23.04 -32.82 -10.40
C GLU A 493 23.50 -34.07 -11.17
N GLY A 494 24.53 -34.75 -10.66
CA GLY A 494 24.92 -36.06 -11.17
C GLY A 494 25.94 -36.77 -10.29
N LYS A 495 26.12 -38.06 -10.56
CA LYS A 495 26.95 -38.96 -9.77
C LYS A 495 27.62 -40.01 -10.67
N ILE A 496 28.89 -40.27 -10.41
CA ILE A 496 29.62 -41.35 -11.06
C ILE A 496 29.21 -42.67 -10.38
N THR A 497 28.64 -43.60 -11.14
CA THR A 497 28.09 -44.87 -10.63
C THR A 497 29.05 -46.04 -10.83
N VAL A 498 29.91 -45.97 -11.85
CA VAL A 498 31.02 -46.91 -12.11
C VAL A 498 32.24 -46.11 -12.52
N ALA A 499 33.40 -46.48 -11.98
CA ALA A 499 34.68 -45.98 -12.42
C ALA A 499 35.75 -47.07 -12.28
N GLU A 500 36.28 -47.54 -13.40
CA GLU A 500 37.24 -48.64 -13.45
C GLU A 500 38.34 -48.29 -14.46
N VAL A 501 39.58 -48.70 -14.16
CA VAL A 501 40.71 -48.63 -15.08
C VAL A 501 41.51 -49.92 -15.02
N GLY A 502 41.76 -50.51 -16.20
CA GLY A 502 42.65 -51.65 -16.39
C GLY A 502 43.88 -51.24 -17.21
N MET A 503 44.95 -52.03 -17.14
CA MET A 503 46.19 -51.76 -17.86
C MET A 503 46.63 -52.99 -18.66
N GLY A 504 47.06 -52.79 -19.90
CA GLY A 504 47.61 -53.82 -20.78
C GLY A 504 48.97 -53.43 -21.36
N SER A 505 49.85 -54.42 -21.53
CA SER A 505 51.13 -54.26 -22.22
C SER A 505 50.92 -54.30 -23.74
N LEU A 506 51.56 -53.38 -24.46
CA LEU A 506 51.63 -53.40 -25.93
C LEU A 506 52.99 -53.86 -26.44
N TYR A 507 53.88 -54.29 -25.54
CA TYR A 507 55.17 -54.87 -25.91
C TYR A 507 54.95 -56.24 -26.55
N ASP A 508 55.40 -56.40 -27.80
CA ASP A 508 55.34 -57.68 -28.49
C ASP A 508 56.27 -58.70 -27.80
N PRO A 509 55.74 -59.79 -27.23
CA PRO A 509 56.53 -60.78 -26.49
C PRO A 509 57.52 -61.54 -27.37
N SER A 510 57.38 -61.48 -28.70
CA SER A 510 58.30 -62.09 -29.67
C SER A 510 59.65 -61.36 -29.75
N TYR A 511 59.68 -60.09 -29.31
CA TYR A 511 60.86 -59.23 -29.39
C TYR A 511 61.25 -58.66 -28.01
N TRP A 512 60.31 -58.57 -27.06
CA TRP A 512 60.49 -57.87 -25.80
C TRP A 512 60.22 -58.74 -24.59
N VAL A 513 60.95 -58.49 -23.51
CA VAL A 513 60.57 -58.91 -22.16
C VAL A 513 60.57 -57.70 -21.25
N HIS A 514 59.59 -57.60 -20.36
CA HIS A 514 59.47 -56.54 -19.38
C HIS A 514 59.26 -57.11 -17.97
N LYS A 515 59.62 -56.34 -16.95
CA LYS A 515 59.31 -56.69 -15.55
C LYS A 515 57.80 -56.64 -15.30
N ARG A 516 57.35 -57.10 -14.13
CA ARG A 516 55.94 -57.02 -13.71
C ARG A 516 55.48 -55.56 -13.77
N LEU A 517 54.43 -55.31 -14.53
CA LEU A 517 53.86 -53.98 -14.70
C LEU A 517 52.98 -53.63 -13.49
N ARG A 518 53.04 -52.36 -13.07
CA ARG A 518 52.16 -51.81 -12.03
C ARG A 518 51.64 -50.46 -12.49
N CYS A 519 50.33 -50.29 -12.50
CA CYS A 519 49.74 -48.98 -12.68
C CYS A 519 49.81 -48.20 -11.37
N GLU A 520 50.52 -47.08 -11.40
CA GLU A 520 50.46 -46.07 -10.37
C GLU A 520 49.27 -45.13 -10.65
N ASN A 521 48.61 -44.69 -9.58
CA ASN A 521 47.48 -43.78 -9.61
C ASN A 521 46.17 -44.30 -10.23
N CYS A 522 46.12 -45.57 -10.69
CA CYS A 522 44.87 -46.19 -11.14
C CYS A 522 43.78 -46.21 -10.04
N ASP A 523 44.16 -46.33 -8.76
CA ASP A 523 43.21 -46.31 -7.64
C ASP A 523 42.50 -44.96 -7.46
N GLU A 524 43.03 -43.85 -8.00
CA GLU A 524 42.30 -42.58 -8.03
C GLU A 524 41.08 -42.63 -8.94
N VAL A 525 41.16 -43.36 -10.04
CA VAL A 525 40.02 -43.56 -10.95
C VAL A 525 38.94 -44.36 -10.24
N THR A 526 39.30 -45.47 -9.58
CA THR A 526 38.34 -46.29 -8.84
C THR A 526 37.65 -45.51 -7.72
N ARG A 527 38.35 -44.55 -7.11
CA ARG A 527 37.80 -43.65 -6.07
C ARG A 527 36.78 -42.62 -6.59
N LEU A 528 36.64 -42.44 -7.90
CA LEU A 528 35.58 -41.62 -8.48
C LEU A 528 34.18 -42.24 -8.29
N LYS A 529 34.09 -43.56 -8.11
CA LYS A 529 32.81 -44.21 -7.90
C LYS A 529 32.13 -43.64 -6.67
N GLY A 530 30.94 -43.07 -6.87
CA GLY A 530 30.13 -42.47 -5.82
C GLY A 530 30.30 -40.97 -5.63
N THR A 531 31.24 -40.32 -6.33
CA THR A 531 31.43 -38.86 -6.22
C THR A 531 30.39 -38.11 -7.07
N ALA A 532 30.05 -36.90 -6.64
CA ALA A 532 29.27 -35.97 -7.46
C ALA A 532 30.08 -35.56 -8.69
N ILE A 533 29.38 -35.24 -9.78
CA ILE A 533 29.96 -34.67 -10.99
C ILE A 533 29.17 -33.41 -11.37
N GLY A 534 29.87 -32.42 -11.92
CA GLY A 534 29.25 -31.22 -12.45
C GLY A 534 29.06 -31.31 -13.95
N GLY A 535 28.25 -30.42 -14.51
CA GLY A 535 28.11 -30.31 -15.95
C GLY A 535 27.43 -29.01 -16.39
N THR A 536 27.40 -28.81 -17.70
CA THR A 536 26.74 -27.70 -18.38
C THR A 536 25.89 -28.24 -19.53
N VAL A 537 24.75 -27.61 -19.79
CA VAL A 537 23.84 -27.97 -20.89
C VAL A 537 23.84 -26.85 -21.91
N SER A 538 24.07 -27.19 -23.17
CA SER A 538 24.20 -26.25 -24.30
C SER A 538 23.18 -26.55 -25.39
N GLU A 539 23.03 -25.62 -26.35
CA GLU A 539 22.22 -25.80 -27.56
C GLU A 539 23.11 -26.06 -28.78
N PRO A 540 22.78 -27.03 -29.67
CA PRO A 540 21.64 -27.95 -29.59
C PRO A 540 21.79 -28.92 -28.42
N LYS A 541 20.69 -29.21 -27.70
CA LYS A 541 20.62 -29.98 -26.44
C LYS A 541 21.73 -31.03 -26.25
N SER A 542 22.84 -30.61 -25.64
CA SER A 542 24.03 -31.42 -25.34
C SER A 542 24.45 -31.21 -23.89
N VAL A 543 25.24 -32.13 -23.33
CA VAL A 543 25.81 -32.01 -21.99
C VAL A 543 27.34 -32.14 -22.04
N GLU A 544 28.02 -31.23 -21.36
CA GLU A 544 29.44 -31.36 -21.03
C GLU A 544 29.53 -31.75 -19.54
N LEU A 545 30.30 -32.81 -19.24
CA LEU A 545 30.49 -33.30 -17.87
C LEU A 545 31.93 -33.04 -17.42
N ARG A 546 32.08 -32.65 -16.16
CA ARG A 546 33.37 -32.23 -15.59
C ARG A 546 33.96 -33.32 -14.70
N PHE A 547 34.75 -34.20 -15.29
CA PHE A 547 35.55 -35.19 -14.59
C PHE A 547 36.81 -34.56 -13.99
N ARG A 548 37.28 -35.15 -12.88
CA ARG A 548 38.60 -34.81 -12.34
C ARG A 548 39.67 -35.31 -13.31
N ASP A 549 40.64 -34.46 -13.64
CA ASP A 549 41.79 -34.85 -14.45
C ASP A 549 42.70 -35.79 -13.63
N ILE A 550 42.70 -37.09 -13.96
CA ILE A 550 43.48 -38.13 -13.27
C ILE A 550 44.44 -38.74 -14.28
N ARG A 551 45.71 -38.82 -13.91
CA ARG A 551 46.77 -39.37 -14.77
C ARG A 551 47.26 -40.70 -14.24
N ALA A 552 46.79 -41.79 -14.83
CA ALA A 552 47.35 -43.11 -14.60
C ALA A 552 48.75 -43.17 -15.21
N ARG A 553 49.70 -43.81 -14.53
CA ARG A 553 51.07 -43.90 -15.02
C ARG A 553 51.70 -45.25 -14.73
N THR A 554 52.57 -45.70 -15.61
CA THR A 554 53.19 -47.02 -15.53
C THR A 554 54.67 -46.90 -15.87
N PRO A 555 55.56 -46.97 -14.87
CA PRO A 555 56.97 -47.17 -15.14
C PRO A 555 57.17 -48.59 -15.67
N VAL A 556 57.92 -48.72 -16.77
CA VAL A 556 58.20 -49.98 -17.44
C VAL A 556 59.70 -50.15 -17.57
N GLU A 557 60.21 -51.25 -17.04
CA GLU A 557 61.56 -51.73 -17.36
C GLU A 557 61.45 -52.87 -18.36
N ALA A 558 62.04 -52.68 -19.55
CA ALA A 558 61.98 -53.65 -20.64
C ALA A 558 63.33 -53.78 -21.35
N LYS A 559 63.58 -54.94 -21.96
CA LYS A 559 64.74 -55.18 -22.84
C LYS A 559 64.31 -55.90 -24.11
N ILE A 560 65.01 -55.65 -25.20
CA ILE A 560 64.83 -56.41 -26.44
C ILE A 560 65.59 -57.75 -26.35
N THR A 561 65.03 -58.78 -26.95
CA THR A 561 65.56 -60.16 -26.91
C THR A 561 66.11 -60.65 -28.24
N VAL A 562 65.92 -59.86 -29.32
CA VAL A 562 66.48 -60.14 -30.65
C VAL A 562 67.77 -59.34 -30.91
N PRO A 563 68.69 -59.82 -31.77
CA PRO A 563 69.94 -59.11 -32.07
C PRO A 563 69.66 -57.77 -32.78
N CYS A 564 70.17 -56.66 -32.23
CA CYS A 564 70.09 -55.35 -32.90
C CYS A 564 71.49 -54.88 -33.30
N LYS A 565 71.75 -54.87 -34.60
CA LYS A 565 72.92 -54.20 -35.19
C LYS A 565 72.49 -52.84 -35.74
N PRO A 566 73.22 -51.73 -35.48
CA PRO A 566 74.55 -51.62 -34.86
C PRO A 566 74.52 -51.11 -33.40
N MET A 567 73.38 -51.09 -32.71
CA MET A 567 73.25 -50.46 -31.38
C MET A 567 73.81 -51.34 -30.24
N PRO A 568 74.96 -51.00 -29.62
CA PRO A 568 75.66 -51.88 -28.66
C PRO A 568 74.90 -52.14 -27.35
N ARG A 569 73.88 -51.32 -27.03
CA ARG A 569 73.14 -51.36 -25.76
C ARG A 569 71.69 -51.83 -25.88
N CYS A 570 71.26 -52.31 -27.04
CA CYS A 570 69.84 -52.58 -27.25
C CYS A 570 69.29 -53.72 -26.35
N SER A 571 70.14 -54.69 -25.97
CA SER A 571 69.79 -55.83 -25.11
C SER A 571 69.85 -55.52 -23.61
N GLU A 572 70.22 -54.30 -23.21
CA GLU A 572 70.19 -53.86 -21.82
C GLU A 572 68.76 -53.54 -21.38
N TRP A 573 68.52 -53.52 -20.06
CA TRP A 573 67.25 -53.05 -19.51
C TRP A 573 67.15 -51.53 -19.66
N GLY A 574 66.12 -51.07 -20.38
CA GLY A 574 65.74 -49.66 -20.48
C GLY A 574 64.50 -49.36 -19.63
N SER A 575 64.40 -48.11 -19.16
CA SER A 575 63.28 -47.62 -18.35
C SER A 575 62.48 -46.57 -19.11
N ASN A 576 61.17 -46.78 -19.22
CA ASN A 576 60.22 -45.83 -19.79
C ASN A 576 59.12 -45.50 -18.79
N LEU A 577 58.54 -44.31 -18.91
CA LEU A 577 57.34 -43.91 -18.17
C LEU A 577 56.21 -43.60 -19.17
N TYR A 578 55.11 -44.33 -19.03
CA TYR A 578 53.89 -44.14 -19.81
C TYR A 578 52.84 -43.46 -18.95
N ILE A 579 52.17 -42.44 -19.49
CA ILE A 579 51.20 -41.62 -18.74
C ILE A 579 49.92 -41.48 -19.57
N SER A 580 48.77 -41.68 -18.93
CA SER A 580 47.45 -41.39 -19.48
C SER A 580 47.08 -39.94 -19.17
N ASP A 581 47.51 -39.00 -20.00
CA ASP A 581 47.30 -37.57 -19.78
C ASP A 581 46.19 -36.97 -20.65
N THR A 582 45.67 -37.75 -21.60
CA THR A 582 44.75 -37.25 -22.62
C THR A 582 43.30 -37.68 -22.38
N PHE A 583 43.04 -38.84 -21.76
CA PHE A 583 41.69 -39.40 -21.64
C PHE A 583 40.70 -38.47 -20.89
N PHE A 584 40.99 -38.12 -19.64
CA PHE A 584 40.12 -37.25 -18.84
C PHE A 584 40.09 -35.81 -19.36
N HIS A 585 41.20 -35.31 -19.85
CA HIS A 585 41.27 -34.00 -20.49
C HIS A 585 40.31 -33.92 -21.69
N ARG A 586 40.31 -34.91 -22.60
CA ARG A 586 39.42 -34.92 -23.77
C ARG A 586 37.96 -35.17 -23.42
N MET A 587 37.67 -35.98 -22.41
CA MET A 587 36.28 -36.15 -21.94
C MET A 587 35.68 -34.86 -21.40
N ASN A 588 36.49 -34.01 -20.75
CA ASN A 588 36.04 -32.71 -20.25
C ASN A 588 35.80 -31.68 -21.36
N GLU A 589 36.30 -31.91 -22.57
CA GLU A 589 36.06 -31.06 -23.74
C GLU A 589 34.91 -31.58 -24.62
N PHE A 590 34.39 -32.78 -24.32
CA PHE A 590 33.43 -33.45 -25.19
C PHE A 590 31.98 -33.11 -24.81
N GLU A 591 31.22 -32.65 -25.81
CA GLU A 591 29.78 -32.45 -25.70
C GLU A 591 29.02 -33.73 -26.09
N PHE A 592 28.32 -34.32 -25.13
CA PHE A 592 27.48 -35.48 -25.35
C PHE A 592 26.07 -35.05 -25.83
N PRO A 593 25.61 -35.44 -27.02
CA PRO A 593 24.28 -35.08 -27.49
C PRO A 593 23.22 -35.80 -26.65
N LEU A 594 22.26 -35.06 -26.09
CA LEU A 594 21.20 -35.59 -25.22
C LEU A 594 20.05 -36.16 -26.07
N GLN A 595 20.34 -37.25 -26.76
CA GLN A 595 19.37 -38.03 -27.54
C GLN A 595 19.23 -39.42 -26.92
N ASP A 596 17.99 -39.86 -26.65
CA ASP A 596 17.75 -41.14 -26.00
C ASP A 596 18.14 -42.32 -26.91
N GLY A 597 18.89 -43.27 -26.35
CA GLY A 597 19.46 -44.40 -27.09
C GLY A 597 20.65 -44.04 -27.98
N HIS A 598 21.14 -42.80 -27.95
CA HIS A 598 22.27 -42.39 -28.77
C HIS A 598 23.56 -43.12 -28.37
N THR A 599 24.32 -43.55 -29.38
CA THR A 599 25.65 -44.13 -29.22
C THR A 599 26.63 -43.39 -30.09
N GLY A 600 27.84 -43.18 -29.61
CA GLY A 600 28.90 -42.58 -30.42
C GLY A 600 30.27 -43.14 -30.06
N ASN A 601 31.22 -42.83 -30.93
CA ASN A 601 32.63 -43.12 -30.73
C ASN A 601 33.41 -41.80 -30.83
N HIS A 602 34.37 -41.60 -29.94
CA HIS A 602 35.28 -40.47 -29.99
C HIS A 602 36.72 -40.97 -30.06
N LYS A 603 37.42 -40.60 -31.13
CA LYS A 603 38.81 -40.98 -31.37
C LYS A 603 39.66 -39.75 -31.63
N VAL A 604 40.78 -39.64 -30.92
CA VAL A 604 41.80 -38.60 -31.12
C VAL A 604 43.15 -39.27 -31.30
N GLU A 605 43.84 -38.89 -32.37
CA GLU A 605 45.21 -39.30 -32.68
C GLU A 605 46.10 -38.05 -32.60
N THR A 606 47.18 -38.10 -31.82
CA THR A 606 48.14 -37.00 -31.76
C THR A 606 49.21 -37.15 -32.86
N PRO A 607 49.52 -36.10 -33.66
CA PRO A 607 50.48 -36.18 -34.78
C PRO A 607 51.97 -36.35 -34.41
N SER A 608 52.34 -36.84 -33.23
CA SER A 608 53.74 -36.91 -32.77
C SER A 608 54.45 -38.24 -33.09
N ASP A 609 55.78 -38.22 -33.00
CA ASP A 609 56.69 -39.38 -33.00
C ASP A 609 56.34 -40.42 -31.91
N ARG A 610 55.75 -39.95 -30.80
CA ARG A 610 55.00 -40.73 -29.82
C ARG A 610 53.53 -40.77 -30.22
N GLU A 611 53.06 -41.95 -30.59
CA GLU A 611 51.68 -42.15 -31.00
C GLU A 611 50.80 -42.27 -29.74
N ARG A 612 50.05 -41.22 -29.41
CA ARG A 612 49.02 -41.27 -28.37
C ARG A 612 47.64 -41.31 -28.99
N TRP A 613 46.87 -42.29 -28.52
CA TRP A 613 45.54 -42.55 -29.04
C TRP A 613 44.55 -42.59 -27.88
N VAL A 614 43.53 -41.76 -27.94
CA VAL A 614 42.34 -41.89 -27.10
C VAL A 614 41.21 -42.38 -27.97
N ASN A 615 40.55 -43.45 -27.53
CA ASN A 615 39.37 -43.98 -28.20
C ASN A 615 38.35 -44.44 -27.16
N TYR A 616 37.14 -43.88 -27.18
CA TYR A 616 36.06 -44.36 -26.34
C TYR A 616 34.71 -44.39 -27.06
N ASP A 617 33.97 -45.45 -26.77
CA ASP A 617 32.56 -45.58 -27.10
C ASP A 617 31.72 -45.04 -25.94
N TYR A 618 30.61 -44.40 -26.27
CA TYR A 618 29.66 -43.92 -25.28
C TYR A 618 28.22 -44.20 -25.70
N SER A 619 27.34 -44.33 -24.72
CA SER A 619 25.88 -44.44 -24.92
C SER A 619 25.12 -43.58 -23.91
N LEU A 620 24.09 -42.88 -24.37
CA LEU A 620 23.16 -42.14 -23.53
C LEU A 620 21.78 -42.79 -23.53
N ARG A 621 21.18 -42.87 -22.34
CA ARG A 621 19.80 -43.32 -22.17
C ARG A 621 19.05 -42.44 -21.18
N ARG A 622 17.83 -42.06 -21.54
CA ARG A 622 16.89 -41.39 -20.64
C ARG A 622 16.32 -42.41 -19.65
N LEU A 623 16.35 -42.05 -18.37
CA LEU A 623 15.79 -42.85 -17.29
C LEU A 623 14.39 -42.31 -17.00
N HIS A 624 13.37 -43.12 -17.25
CA HIS A 624 12.00 -42.78 -16.83
C HIS A 624 11.85 -43.00 -15.31
N PRO A 625 11.02 -42.20 -14.63
CA PRO A 625 10.56 -42.55 -13.29
C PRO A 625 9.92 -43.94 -13.32
N LYS A 626 10.25 -44.78 -12.34
CA LYS A 626 9.45 -45.98 -12.05
C LYS A 626 8.22 -45.60 -11.26
#